data_AF-F0J9A5-F1
#
_entry.id   AF-F0J9A5-F1
#
_cell.length_a   1.000
_cell.length_b   1.000
_cell.length_c   1.000
_cell.angle_alpha   90.00
_cell.angle_beta   90.00
_cell.angle_gamma   90.00
#
_symmetry.space_group_name_H-M   'P 1'
#
loop_
_entity.id
_entity.type
_entity.pdbx_description
1 polymer ?
#
loop_
_entity_poly.entity_id
_entity_poly.type
_entity_poly.pdbx_seq_one_letter_code
_entity_poly.pdbx_strand_id
1 'polypeptide(L)'
;MDNPRVVDLRSDTMTKPTPEMRQAMRDAEVGDDVFKEDPTVNELERVVAELLGKEAALFVPTGTMGNLASVMAHCDQRGQEILVGDASHIFLNEQGGVAQVASVHSWAVPTQKDGRLLLEDLESRVRRRDFHCPKTSLLCLENTHNFCGGTVPPLDYVEQAAQFAKANKIPLHVDGARIMNAATYHGLPVKDILRGCDSVQMCLSKGLAC
;
A
#
# COMPACT_ATOMS: atom_id res chain seq x y z
N MET A 1 -28.17 -8.17 33.89
CA MET A 1 -27.82 -9.22 32.92
C MET A 1 -26.41 -8.90 32.46
N ASP A 2 -25.45 -9.77 32.74
CA ASP A 2 -24.08 -9.56 32.28
C ASP A 2 -24.05 -9.60 30.76
N ASN A 3 -23.57 -8.51 30.17
CA ASN A 3 -23.39 -8.44 28.72
C ASN A 3 -22.27 -9.44 28.35
N PRO A 4 -22.50 -10.40 27.45
CA PRO A 4 -21.47 -11.38 27.11
C PRO A 4 -20.23 -10.68 26.55
N ARG A 5 -19.04 -11.08 27.02
CA ARG A 5 -17.78 -10.58 26.47
C ARG A 5 -17.61 -11.16 25.06
N VAL A 6 -17.83 -10.31 24.05
CA VAL A 6 -17.58 -10.65 22.65
C VAL A 6 -16.09 -10.51 22.34
N VAL A 7 -15.48 -11.56 21.78
CA VAL A 7 -14.10 -11.55 21.27
C VAL A 7 -14.17 -11.71 19.76
N ASP A 8 -13.84 -10.64 19.02
CA ASP A 8 -13.89 -10.62 17.55
C ASP A 8 -12.48 -10.79 16.97
N LEU A 9 -12.22 -11.95 16.36
CA LEU A 9 -10.93 -12.30 15.75
C LEU A 9 -11.01 -12.38 14.22
N ARG A 10 -12.06 -11.80 13.61
CA ARG A 10 -12.26 -11.88 12.15
C ARG A 10 -11.23 -11.06 11.38
N SER A 11 -10.93 -9.85 11.86
CA SER A 11 -10.05 -8.89 11.21
C SER A 11 -9.75 -7.71 12.15
N ASP A 12 -8.58 -7.09 11.98
CA ASP A 12 -8.23 -5.81 12.60
C ASP A 12 -9.04 -4.64 12.04
N THR A 13 -9.82 -4.83 10.97
CA THR A 13 -10.81 -3.84 10.50
C THR A 13 -12.02 -3.71 11.43
N MET A 14 -12.17 -4.57 12.44
CA MET A 14 -13.27 -4.52 13.42
C MET A 14 -12.98 -3.58 14.59
N THR A 15 -11.81 -2.93 14.60
CA THR A 15 -11.43 -1.90 15.59
C THR A 15 -12.45 -0.77 15.64
N LYS A 16 -12.57 -0.14 16.81
CA LYS A 16 -13.42 1.03 17.02
C LYS A 16 -12.58 2.17 17.60
N PRO A 17 -12.89 3.44 17.25
CA PRO A 17 -12.21 4.58 17.82
C PRO A 17 -12.26 4.58 19.35
N THR A 18 -11.11 4.86 19.96
CA THR A 18 -10.97 5.05 21.41
C THR A 18 -11.74 6.30 21.88
N PRO A 19 -11.98 6.47 23.20
CA PRO A 19 -12.58 7.71 23.71
C PRO A 19 -11.80 8.96 23.30
N GLU A 20 -10.47 8.91 23.31
CA GLU A 20 -9.60 10.02 22.89
C GLU A 20 -9.76 10.31 21.39
N MET A 21 -9.75 9.28 20.53
CA MET A 21 -10.01 9.47 19.10
C MET A 21 -11.39 10.08 18.84
N ARG A 22 -12.41 9.66 19.59
CA ARG A 22 -13.77 10.23 19.48
C ARG A 22 -13.81 11.70 19.89
N GLN A 23 -13.07 12.06 20.92
CA GLN A 23 -12.94 13.45 21.34
C GLN A 23 -12.19 14.27 20.28
N ALA A 24 -11.05 13.78 19.78
CA ALA A 24 -10.29 14.44 18.73
C ALA A 24 -11.13 14.67 17.47
N MET A 25 -11.89 13.68 17.01
CA MET A 25 -12.81 13.84 15.87
C MET A 25 -13.91 14.87 16.12
N ARG A 26 -14.46 14.92 17.34
CA ARG A 26 -15.52 15.88 17.70
C ARG A 26 -14.99 17.32 17.71
N ASP A 27 -13.76 17.49 18.18
CA ASP A 27 -13.15 18.80 18.45
C ASP A 27 -12.22 19.26 17.30
N ALA A 28 -12.13 18.51 16.20
CA ALA A 28 -11.25 18.81 15.05
C ALA A 28 -11.63 20.11 14.34
N GLU A 29 -10.62 20.89 13.97
CA GLU A 29 -10.79 22.02 13.05
C GLU A 29 -10.93 21.48 11.63
N VAL A 30 -11.99 21.90 10.92
CA VAL A 30 -12.33 21.38 9.59
C VAL A 30 -12.48 22.50 8.59
N GLY A 31 -12.37 22.16 7.31
CA GLY A 31 -12.53 23.08 6.19
C GLY A 31 -12.83 22.34 4.89
N ASP A 32 -12.77 23.06 3.77
CA ASP A 32 -12.93 22.44 2.45
C ASP A 32 -11.57 21.89 1.96
N ASP A 33 -11.41 20.57 1.96
CA ASP A 33 -10.17 19.91 1.52
C ASP A 33 -9.89 20.11 0.02
N VAL A 34 -10.90 20.35 -0.83
CA VAL A 34 -10.67 20.64 -2.26
C VAL A 34 -9.88 21.94 -2.43
N PHE A 35 -10.10 22.91 -1.54
CA PHE A 35 -9.36 24.17 -1.49
C PHE A 35 -8.15 24.13 -0.56
N LYS A 36 -7.83 22.97 0.04
CA LYS A 36 -6.79 22.78 1.06
C LYS A 36 -6.99 23.66 2.30
N GLU A 37 -8.25 23.93 2.64
CA GLU A 37 -8.64 24.73 3.79
C GLU A 37 -8.95 23.89 5.04
N ASP A 38 -8.88 22.56 4.97
CA ASP A 38 -9.04 21.68 6.14
C ASP A 38 -7.71 21.53 6.91
N PRO A 39 -7.55 22.14 8.10
CA PRO A 39 -6.27 22.12 8.83
C PRO A 39 -5.93 20.72 9.37
N THR A 40 -6.94 19.93 9.74
CA THR A 40 -6.74 18.59 10.31
C THR A 40 -6.25 17.61 9.24
N VAL A 41 -6.82 17.66 8.04
CA VAL A 41 -6.35 16.83 6.90
C VAL A 41 -4.94 17.24 6.49
N ASN A 42 -4.66 18.53 6.39
CA ASN A 42 -3.32 19.03 6.04
C ASN A 42 -2.24 18.56 7.04
N GLU A 43 -2.54 18.62 8.34
CA GLU A 43 -1.61 18.15 9.37
C GLU A 43 -1.46 16.62 9.35
N LEU A 44 -2.54 15.87 9.13
CA LEU A 44 -2.47 14.42 8.95
C LEU A 44 -1.55 14.06 7.78
N GLU A 45 -1.73 14.69 6.62
CA GLU A 45 -0.89 14.46 5.43
C GLU A 45 0.58 14.80 5.72
N ARG A 46 0.85 15.94 6.40
CA ARG A 46 2.21 16.36 6.78
C ARG A 46 2.88 15.34 7.72
N VAL A 47 2.19 14.92 8.78
CA VAL A 47 2.72 13.97 9.77
C VAL A 47 2.97 12.60 9.13
N VAL A 48 2.06 12.12 8.28
CA VAL A 48 2.21 10.84 7.60
C VAL A 48 3.36 10.88 6.59
N ALA A 49 3.51 11.98 5.83
CA ALA A 49 4.64 12.15 4.92
C ALA A 49 5.98 12.10 5.67
N GLU A 50 6.11 12.84 6.78
CA GLU A 50 7.30 12.85 7.63
C GLU A 50 7.58 11.45 8.21
N LEU A 51 6.56 10.79 8.77
CA LEU A 51 6.66 9.45 9.35
C LEU A 51 7.18 8.42 8.35
N LEU A 52 6.64 8.44 7.12
CA LEU A 52 6.98 7.49 6.05
C LEU A 52 8.26 7.89 5.29
N GLY A 53 8.84 9.05 5.58
CA GLY A 53 10.00 9.58 4.86
C GLY A 53 9.69 9.92 3.41
N LYS A 54 8.51 10.46 3.14
CA LYS A 54 8.04 10.90 1.81
C LYS A 54 7.89 12.42 1.77
N GLU A 55 7.93 12.97 0.57
CA GLU A 55 7.84 14.42 0.34
C GLU A 55 6.41 14.94 0.58
N ALA A 56 5.41 14.11 0.32
CA ALA A 56 3.99 14.43 0.48
C ALA A 56 3.18 13.18 0.79
N ALA A 57 1.95 13.38 1.28
CA ALA A 57 0.95 12.34 1.44
C ALA A 57 -0.42 12.86 0.96
N LEU A 58 -1.34 11.94 0.70
CA LEU A 58 -2.72 12.24 0.33
C LEU A 58 -3.67 11.39 1.17
N PHE A 59 -4.59 12.02 1.89
CA PHE A 59 -5.63 11.29 2.59
C PHE A 59 -6.67 10.75 1.61
N VAL A 60 -7.03 9.48 1.76
CA VAL A 60 -8.05 8.81 0.94
C VAL A 60 -9.01 8.01 1.81
N PRO A 61 -10.29 7.84 1.41
CA PRO A 61 -11.28 7.15 2.23
C PRO A 61 -10.98 5.66 2.49
N THR A 62 -10.28 4.97 1.59
CA THR A 62 -10.02 3.52 1.71
C THR A 62 -8.65 3.13 1.19
N GLY A 63 -8.10 2.02 1.70
CA GLY A 63 -6.86 1.43 1.17
C GLY A 63 -6.96 1.08 -0.32
N THR A 64 -8.10 0.54 -0.75
CA THR A 64 -8.39 0.28 -2.18
C THR A 64 -8.30 1.53 -3.04
N MET A 65 -8.81 2.68 -2.58
CA MET A 65 -8.64 3.93 -3.32
C MET A 65 -7.18 4.38 -3.34
N GLY A 66 -6.45 4.20 -2.23
CA GLY A 66 -5.03 4.54 -2.15
C GLY A 66 -4.15 3.73 -3.11
N ASN A 67 -4.38 2.41 -3.18
CA ASN A 67 -3.70 1.54 -4.13
C ASN A 67 -4.06 1.91 -5.57
N LEU A 68 -5.36 2.07 -5.88
CA LEU A 68 -5.81 2.45 -7.22
C LEU A 68 -5.24 3.81 -7.66
N ALA A 69 -5.29 4.83 -6.79
CA ALA A 69 -4.73 6.15 -7.07
C ALA A 69 -3.21 6.08 -7.28
N SER A 70 -2.50 5.28 -6.49
CA SER A 70 -1.06 5.05 -6.66
C SER A 70 -0.73 4.39 -7.99
N VAL A 71 -1.51 3.38 -8.40
CA VAL A 71 -1.36 2.74 -9.72
C VAL A 71 -1.66 3.74 -10.83
N MET A 72 -2.72 4.55 -10.73
CA MET A 72 -3.06 5.56 -11.74
C MET A 72 -2.00 6.67 -11.84
N ALA A 73 -1.35 7.04 -10.73
CA ALA A 73 -0.30 8.05 -10.72
C ALA A 73 0.99 7.55 -11.39
N HIS A 74 1.35 6.28 -11.19
CA HIS A 74 2.55 5.68 -11.79
C HIS A 74 2.32 5.13 -13.19
N CYS A 75 1.10 4.68 -13.48
CA CYS A 75 0.69 4.22 -14.80
C CYS A 75 -0.06 5.33 -15.53
N ASP A 76 0.70 6.30 -16.02
CA ASP A 76 0.22 7.52 -16.68
C ASP A 76 -0.41 7.31 -18.07
N GLN A 77 -0.40 6.07 -18.59
CA GLN A 77 -0.98 5.73 -19.89
C GLN A 77 -1.83 4.46 -19.82
N ARG A 78 -2.97 4.49 -20.52
CA ARG A 78 -3.83 3.31 -20.70
C ARG A 78 -3.07 2.21 -21.44
N GLY A 79 -3.29 0.96 -21.04
CA GLY A 79 -2.61 -0.21 -21.62
C GLY A 79 -1.20 -0.45 -21.07
N GLN A 80 -0.76 0.31 -20.07
CA GLN A 80 0.41 -0.05 -19.27
C GLN A 80 0.12 -1.26 -18.37
N GLU A 81 1.18 -1.84 -17.81
CA GLU A 81 1.13 -3.08 -17.03
C GLU A 81 1.82 -2.91 -15.68
N ILE A 82 1.23 -3.49 -14.63
CA ILE A 82 1.88 -3.64 -13.32
C ILE A 82 2.36 -5.08 -13.13
N LEU A 83 3.51 -5.25 -12.48
CA LEU A 83 3.91 -6.53 -11.88
C LEU A 83 3.35 -6.58 -10.46
N VAL A 84 2.60 -7.62 -10.13
CA VAL A 84 1.88 -7.70 -8.86
C VAL A 84 1.76 -9.15 -8.40
N GLY A 85 1.84 -9.40 -7.10
CA GLY A 85 1.69 -10.76 -6.55
C GLY A 85 0.30 -11.33 -6.81
N ASP A 86 0.22 -12.59 -7.21
CA ASP A 86 -1.04 -13.34 -7.42
C ASP A 86 -1.86 -13.54 -6.14
N ALA A 87 -1.26 -13.34 -4.96
CA ALA A 87 -1.91 -13.39 -3.67
C ALA A 87 -2.07 -12.00 -3.01
N SER A 88 -1.70 -10.92 -3.72
CA SER A 88 -1.79 -9.56 -3.17
C SER A 88 -3.22 -9.02 -3.14
N HIS A 89 -3.47 -8.06 -2.26
CA HIS A 89 -4.76 -7.39 -2.11
C HIS A 89 -5.17 -6.66 -3.39
N ILE A 90 -4.24 -5.92 -4.01
CA ILE A 90 -4.44 -5.22 -5.30
C ILE A 90 -4.97 -6.18 -6.37
N PHE A 91 -4.45 -7.41 -6.41
CA PHE A 91 -4.87 -8.40 -7.40
C PHE A 91 -6.18 -9.11 -7.04
N LEU A 92 -6.35 -9.56 -5.78
CA LEU A 92 -7.46 -10.42 -5.39
C LEU A 92 -8.71 -9.67 -4.90
N ASN A 93 -8.54 -8.59 -4.13
CA ASN A 93 -9.60 -8.02 -3.27
C ASN A 93 -9.99 -6.58 -3.61
N GLU A 94 -9.60 -6.10 -4.80
CA GLU A 94 -9.91 -4.74 -5.25
C GLU A 94 -10.80 -4.72 -6.51
N GLN A 95 -11.56 -5.81 -6.72
CA GLN A 95 -12.50 -5.96 -7.83
C GLN A 95 -11.85 -5.78 -9.22
N GLY A 96 -10.54 -5.99 -9.34
CA GLY A 96 -9.81 -5.68 -10.58
C GLY A 96 -9.85 -4.20 -10.95
N GLY A 97 -9.92 -3.30 -9.96
CA GLY A 97 -10.04 -1.85 -10.15
C GLY A 97 -8.97 -1.25 -11.08
N VAL A 98 -7.75 -1.80 -11.04
CA VAL A 98 -6.66 -1.38 -11.96
C VAL A 98 -7.02 -1.62 -13.42
N ALA A 99 -7.71 -2.72 -13.75
CA ALA A 99 -8.18 -2.98 -15.11
C ALA A 99 -9.42 -2.14 -15.44
N GLN A 100 -10.41 -2.12 -14.54
CA GLN A 100 -11.69 -1.47 -14.79
C GLN A 100 -11.60 0.05 -14.88
N VAL A 101 -10.87 0.69 -13.96
CA VAL A 101 -10.83 2.14 -13.79
C VAL A 101 -9.57 2.73 -14.40
N ALA A 102 -8.40 2.16 -14.09
CA ALA A 102 -7.13 2.69 -14.57
C ALA A 102 -6.80 2.26 -16.02
N SER A 103 -7.51 1.26 -16.58
CA SER A 103 -7.16 0.63 -17.87
C SER A 103 -5.72 0.12 -17.91
N VAL A 104 -5.29 -0.46 -16.79
CA VAL A 104 -3.96 -1.02 -16.59
C VAL A 104 -4.06 -2.54 -16.52
N HIS A 105 -3.17 -3.22 -17.23
CA HIS A 105 -3.06 -4.67 -17.20
C HIS A 105 -2.31 -5.12 -15.93
N SER A 106 -2.72 -6.25 -15.35
CA SER A 106 -2.02 -6.86 -14.23
C SER A 106 -1.30 -8.11 -14.70
N TRP A 107 0.02 -8.13 -14.54
CA TRP A 107 0.81 -9.32 -14.74
C TRP A 107 1.11 -9.98 -13.39
N ALA A 108 0.31 -11.01 -13.08
CA ALA A 108 0.40 -11.72 -11.82
C ALA A 108 1.70 -12.52 -11.70
N VAL A 109 2.36 -12.40 -10.55
CA VAL A 109 3.62 -13.07 -10.22
C VAL A 109 3.39 -14.01 -9.05
N PRO A 110 3.86 -15.28 -9.10
CA PRO A 110 3.67 -16.23 -8.01
C PRO A 110 4.22 -15.71 -6.67
N THR A 111 3.33 -15.60 -5.69
CA THR A 111 3.68 -15.13 -4.35
C THR A 111 4.23 -16.29 -3.52
N GLN A 112 5.41 -16.10 -2.95
CA GLN A 112 6.02 -17.07 -2.04
C GLN A 112 5.30 -17.08 -0.69
N LYS A 113 5.47 -18.16 0.09
CA LYS A 113 4.82 -18.30 1.40
C LYS A 113 5.21 -17.21 2.40
N ASP A 114 6.36 -16.58 2.22
CA ASP A 114 6.86 -15.47 3.03
C ASP A 114 6.50 -14.08 2.47
N GLY A 115 5.60 -14.02 1.49
CA GLY A 115 5.12 -12.79 0.87
C GLY A 115 6.03 -12.20 -0.21
N ARG A 116 7.17 -12.84 -0.51
CA ARG A 116 8.09 -12.37 -1.56
C ARG A 116 7.57 -12.73 -2.96
N LEU A 117 8.04 -11.98 -3.95
CA LEU A 117 8.01 -12.33 -5.36
C LEU A 117 9.44 -12.69 -5.75
N LEU A 118 9.67 -13.84 -6.38
CA LEU A 118 11.05 -14.21 -6.73
C LEU A 118 11.59 -13.24 -7.79
N LEU A 119 12.83 -12.76 -7.62
CA LEU A 119 13.42 -11.82 -8.57
C LEU A 119 13.52 -12.42 -9.99
N GLU A 120 13.84 -13.71 -10.10
CA GLU A 120 13.83 -14.44 -11.38
C GLU A 120 12.45 -14.45 -12.06
N ASP A 121 11.38 -14.52 -11.26
CA ASP A 121 10.03 -14.41 -11.77
C ASP A 121 9.71 -13.00 -12.24
N LEU A 122 10.20 -11.97 -11.54
CA LEU A 122 10.05 -10.58 -11.96
C LEU A 122 10.85 -10.30 -13.25
N GLU A 123 12.11 -10.74 -13.32
CA GLU A 123 13.01 -10.57 -14.47
C GLU A 123 12.44 -11.18 -15.75
N SER A 124 11.85 -12.37 -15.65
CA SER A 124 11.23 -13.05 -16.80
C SER A 124 9.94 -12.38 -17.28
N ARG A 125 9.37 -11.45 -16.50
CA ARG A 125 8.08 -10.81 -16.75
C ARG A 125 8.18 -9.33 -17.10
N VAL A 126 9.31 -8.67 -16.81
CA VAL A 126 9.54 -7.31 -17.30
C VAL A 126 9.62 -7.32 -18.82
N ARG A 127 8.69 -6.61 -19.44
CA ARG A 127 8.61 -6.51 -20.89
C ARG A 127 9.58 -5.46 -21.40
N ARG A 128 10.47 -5.88 -22.30
CA ARG A 128 11.21 -4.95 -23.16
C ARG A 128 10.27 -4.37 -24.21
N ARG A 129 10.63 -3.21 -24.75
CA ARG A 129 9.80 -2.47 -25.72
C ARG A 129 9.50 -3.34 -26.95
N ASP A 130 8.26 -3.82 -27.05
CA ASP A 130 7.69 -4.59 -28.15
C ASP A 130 6.29 -4.03 -28.44
N PHE A 131 5.96 -3.78 -29.72
CA PHE A 131 4.68 -3.15 -30.10
C PHE A 131 3.45 -4.04 -29.87
N HIS A 132 3.62 -5.36 -29.68
CA HIS A 132 2.53 -6.31 -29.41
C HIS A 132 2.20 -6.42 -27.92
N CYS A 133 3.05 -5.89 -27.05
CA CYS A 133 3.00 -6.12 -25.61
C CYS A 133 2.71 -4.81 -24.84
N PRO A 134 2.02 -4.87 -23.69
CA PRO A 134 1.90 -3.72 -22.82
C PRO A 134 3.28 -3.34 -22.25
N LYS A 135 3.41 -2.08 -21.81
CA LYS A 135 4.63 -1.59 -21.15
C LYS A 135 4.55 -1.85 -19.66
N THR A 136 5.42 -2.70 -19.12
CA THR A 136 5.63 -2.83 -17.68
C THR A 136 6.06 -1.47 -17.10
N SER A 137 5.26 -0.92 -16.20
CA SER A 137 5.39 0.47 -15.74
C SER A 137 5.39 0.62 -14.21
N LEU A 138 5.10 -0.43 -13.45
CA LEU A 138 5.12 -0.39 -11.99
C LEU A 138 5.36 -1.79 -11.42
N LEU A 139 6.15 -1.87 -10.34
CA LEU A 139 6.21 -3.03 -9.46
C LEU A 139 5.39 -2.74 -8.20
N CYS A 140 4.46 -3.63 -7.84
CA CYS A 140 3.69 -3.58 -6.61
C CYS A 140 4.10 -4.70 -5.66
N LEU A 141 4.47 -4.35 -4.43
CA LEU A 141 4.66 -5.28 -3.31
C LEU A 141 3.59 -5.07 -2.24
N GLU A 142 3.43 -6.03 -1.33
CA GLU A 142 2.56 -5.91 -0.16
C GLU A 142 3.37 -6.19 1.12
N ASN A 143 3.32 -5.28 2.09
CA ASN A 143 4.06 -5.39 3.36
C ASN A 143 3.27 -4.79 4.54
N THR A 144 2.80 -5.58 5.50
CA THR A 144 2.86 -7.05 5.62
C THR A 144 1.93 -7.76 4.63
N HIS A 145 2.25 -8.99 4.23
CA HIS A 145 1.46 -9.74 3.25
C HIS A 145 0.27 -10.50 3.88
N ASN A 146 -0.95 -10.08 3.55
CA ASN A 146 -2.21 -10.53 4.17
C ASN A 146 -2.50 -12.00 3.90
N PHE A 147 -2.50 -12.43 2.64
CA PHE A 147 -2.80 -13.83 2.27
C PHE A 147 -1.68 -14.81 2.62
N CYS A 148 -0.52 -14.30 3.04
CA CYS A 148 0.59 -15.11 3.55
C CYS A 148 0.63 -15.09 5.09
N GLY A 149 -0.48 -14.76 5.75
CA GLY A 149 -0.61 -14.83 7.21
C GLY A 149 -0.06 -13.62 7.97
N GLY A 150 0.01 -12.45 7.33
CA GLY A 150 0.62 -11.25 7.93
C GLY A 150 2.15 -11.34 7.99
N THR A 151 2.76 -12.09 7.08
CA THR A 151 4.22 -12.21 6.99
C THR A 151 4.85 -10.87 6.61
N VAL A 152 6.05 -10.66 7.14
CA VAL A 152 6.86 -9.48 6.86
C VAL A 152 7.97 -9.92 5.91
N PRO A 153 7.96 -9.46 4.64
CA PRO A 153 9.04 -9.75 3.72
C PRO A 153 10.40 -9.30 4.32
N PRO A 154 11.48 -10.09 4.18
CA PRO A 154 12.81 -9.72 4.66
C PRO A 154 13.29 -8.37 4.11
N LEU A 155 13.99 -7.58 4.91
CA LEU A 155 14.47 -6.24 4.52
C LEU A 155 15.45 -6.28 3.34
N ASP A 156 16.32 -7.28 3.29
CA ASP A 156 17.23 -7.50 2.17
C ASP A 156 16.49 -7.77 0.86
N TYR A 157 15.34 -8.46 0.93
CA TYR A 157 14.47 -8.64 -0.22
C TYR A 157 13.82 -7.33 -0.67
N VAL A 158 13.32 -6.50 0.26
CA VAL A 158 12.73 -5.19 -0.11
C VAL A 158 13.78 -4.32 -0.80
N GLU A 159 15.03 -4.32 -0.32
CA GLU A 159 16.14 -3.63 -0.97
C GLU A 159 16.47 -4.20 -2.36
N GLN A 160 16.49 -5.53 -2.51
CA GLN A 160 16.69 -6.18 -3.81
C GLN A 160 15.57 -5.84 -4.81
N ALA A 161 14.31 -5.82 -4.37
CA ALA A 161 13.18 -5.44 -5.21
C ALA A 161 13.25 -3.97 -5.64
N ALA A 162 13.68 -3.06 -4.75
CA ALA A 162 13.93 -1.66 -5.09
C ALA A 162 15.07 -1.52 -6.11
N GLN A 163 16.16 -2.27 -5.95
CA GLN A 163 17.27 -2.29 -6.90
C GLN A 163 16.83 -2.83 -8.27
N PHE A 164 16.02 -3.88 -8.29
CA PHE A 164 15.41 -4.44 -9.50
C PHE A 164 14.52 -3.41 -10.22
N ALA A 165 13.63 -2.73 -9.48
CA ALA A 165 12.75 -1.71 -10.04
C ALA A 165 13.55 -0.55 -10.67
N LYS A 166 14.57 -0.06 -9.94
CA LYS A 166 15.51 0.96 -10.43
C LYS A 166 16.27 0.53 -11.68
N ALA A 167 16.78 -0.71 -11.72
CA ALA A 167 17.50 -1.23 -12.88
C ALA A 167 16.62 -1.31 -14.13
N ASN A 168 15.34 -1.62 -13.95
CA ASN A 168 14.35 -1.68 -15.03
C ASN A 168 13.64 -0.35 -15.31
N LYS A 169 13.98 0.71 -14.58
CA LYS A 169 13.39 2.06 -14.71
C LYS A 169 11.87 2.05 -14.54
N ILE A 170 11.38 1.25 -13.60
CA ILE A 170 9.99 1.25 -13.16
C ILE A 170 9.92 1.65 -11.68
N PRO A 171 8.93 2.44 -11.25
CA PRO A 171 8.69 2.71 -9.84
C PRO A 171 8.34 1.44 -9.05
N LEU A 172 8.53 1.52 -7.73
CA LEU A 172 8.12 0.55 -6.73
C LEU A 172 7.03 1.14 -5.83
N HIS A 173 5.84 0.56 -5.87
CA HIS A 173 4.74 0.83 -4.95
C HIS A 173 4.62 -0.28 -3.90
N VAL A 174 4.35 0.10 -2.65
CA VAL A 174 4.07 -0.83 -1.57
C VAL A 174 2.63 -0.64 -1.09
N ASP A 175 1.80 -1.68 -1.22
CA ASP A 175 0.61 -1.84 -0.40
C ASP A 175 1.08 -2.08 1.05
N GLY A 176 1.07 -0.99 1.81
CA GLY A 176 1.50 -0.92 3.19
C GLY A 176 0.32 -0.86 4.14
N ALA A 177 -0.81 -1.49 3.82
CA ALA A 177 -2.02 -1.47 4.66
C ALA A 177 -1.74 -1.79 6.14
N ARG A 178 -0.67 -2.54 6.42
CA ARG A 178 -0.18 -2.87 7.76
C ARG A 178 1.31 -2.58 7.95
N ILE A 179 1.84 -1.54 7.30
CA ILE A 179 3.28 -1.24 7.32
C ILE A 179 3.79 -0.92 8.74
N MET A 180 2.94 -0.38 9.61
CA MET A 180 3.29 -0.13 11.01
C MET A 180 3.48 -1.44 11.81
N ASN A 181 2.84 -2.54 11.42
CA ASN A 181 3.12 -3.87 11.97
C ASN A 181 4.51 -4.35 11.55
N ALA A 182 4.92 -4.11 10.30
CA ALA A 182 6.27 -4.42 9.82
C ALA A 182 7.35 -3.59 10.57
N ALA A 183 7.09 -2.31 10.80
CA ALA A 183 7.94 -1.44 11.63
C ALA A 183 8.11 -1.98 13.05
N THR A 184 7.00 -2.40 13.65
CA THR A 184 7.01 -3.03 14.99
C THR A 184 7.79 -4.35 14.99
N TYR A 185 7.60 -5.20 13.98
CA TYR A 185 8.28 -6.48 13.85
C TYR A 185 9.80 -6.33 13.71
N HIS A 186 10.26 -5.38 12.90
CA HIS A 186 11.69 -5.13 12.72
C HIS A 186 12.31 -4.30 13.84
N GLY A 187 11.50 -3.59 14.64
CA GLY A 187 12.00 -2.60 15.59
C GLY A 187 12.71 -1.42 14.91
N LEU A 188 12.27 -1.07 13.70
CA LEU A 188 12.88 -0.03 12.86
C LEU A 188 11.88 1.09 12.54
N PRO A 189 12.37 2.32 12.31
CA PRO A 189 11.58 3.37 11.69
C PRO A 189 10.99 2.92 10.35
N VAL A 190 9.71 3.20 10.11
CA VAL A 190 9.02 2.78 8.89
C VAL A 190 9.66 3.33 7.61
N LYS A 191 10.22 4.54 7.65
CA LYS A 191 10.99 5.13 6.54
C LYS A 191 12.21 4.29 6.12
N ASP A 192 12.82 3.54 7.04
CA ASP A 192 13.98 2.71 6.75
C ASP A 192 13.56 1.41 6.05
N ILE A 193 12.37 0.89 6.38
CA ILE A 193 11.76 -0.28 5.70
C ILE A 193 11.34 0.10 4.28
N LEU A 194 10.85 1.32 4.08
CA LEU A 194 10.39 1.84 2.79
C LEU A 194 11.49 2.48 1.95
N ARG A 195 12.76 2.30 2.34
CA ARG A 195 13.90 2.88 1.63
C ARG A 195 13.96 2.35 0.21
N GLY A 196 13.93 3.26 -0.77
CA GLY A 196 13.95 2.92 -2.19
C GLY A 196 12.59 2.58 -2.80
N CYS A 197 11.50 2.63 -2.01
CA CYS A 197 10.13 2.59 -2.55
C CYS A 197 9.73 3.99 -3.03
N ASP A 198 9.01 4.10 -4.13
CA ASP A 198 8.57 5.39 -4.69
C ASP A 198 7.26 5.86 -4.06
N SER A 199 6.31 4.95 -3.83
CA SER A 199 5.08 5.26 -3.10
C SER A 199 4.65 4.13 -2.17
N VAL A 200 3.81 4.46 -1.19
CA VAL A 200 3.26 3.52 -0.22
C VAL A 200 1.83 3.91 0.13
N GLN A 201 0.94 2.93 0.25
CA GLN A 201 -0.40 3.10 0.82
C GLN A 201 -0.36 2.64 2.27
N MET A 202 -0.74 3.46 3.25
CA MET A 202 -0.86 3.05 4.67
C MET A 202 -2.32 3.14 5.13
N CYS A 203 -2.85 2.11 5.80
CA CYS A 203 -4.21 2.18 6.35
C CYS A 203 -4.21 2.66 7.80
N LEU A 204 -5.13 3.59 8.10
CA LEU A 204 -5.44 4.03 9.46
C LEU A 204 -6.57 3.20 10.10
N SER A 205 -7.47 2.64 9.29
CA SER A 205 -8.69 1.95 9.72
C SER A 205 -8.56 0.44 9.98
N LYS A 206 -7.36 0.01 10.38
CA LYS A 206 -7.04 -1.38 10.75
C LYS A 206 -6.48 -1.42 12.16
N GLY A 207 -5.29 -1.99 12.38
CA GLY A 207 -4.62 -2.02 13.69
C GLY A 207 -4.41 -0.66 14.36
N LEU A 208 -4.45 0.46 13.60
CA LEU A 208 -4.38 1.83 14.13
C LEU A 208 -5.73 2.40 14.60
N ALA A 209 -6.84 1.71 14.34
CA ALA A 209 -8.18 1.94 14.88
C ALA A 209 -8.90 3.26 14.52
N CYS A 210 -8.49 3.95 13.45
CA CYS A 210 -9.18 5.15 12.96
C CYS A 210 -10.50 4.85 12.23
#